data_AF-A0A0M3IQ62-F1
#
_entry.id   AF-A0A0M3IQ62-F1
#
_cell.length_a   1.000
_cell.length_b   1.000
_cell.length_c   1.000
_cell.angle_alpha   90.00
_cell.angle_beta   90.00
_cell.angle_gamma   90.00
#
_symmetry.space_group_name_H-M   'P 1'
#
loop_
_entity.id
_entity.type
_entity.pdbx_description
1 polymer ?
#
loop_
_entity_poly.entity_id
_entity_poly.type
_entity_poly.pdbx_seq_one_letter_code
_entity_poly.pdbx_strand_id
1 'polypeptide(L)'
;MAIESLKLYECTTKSDVWSYGVFLFELFSMGDGPFPGIQPADMIEHLESGHRNKQPDNCPNEIYDLMQACWQSDPGKRPSFSQLSADLRAILKVDDENNGYLNMRNADYAYVGDFGLCRHLNEALYTTRGGRLPIKWMAIESLKLYECTTKSDVWSYGVFLFELFSMGDGPFPGIQPADMIEHLESGHRNKQPDNCPNEIYDLMQACWQLDPRKRPSFSQLSADLRAILKVDDENNGYLNMRNADYAYIGINEIKRIAEHSSKTSISDDDIAELN
;
A
#
# COMPACT_ATOMS: atom_id res chain seq x y z
N MET A 1 -10.12 9.55 -6.35
CA MET A 1 -9.93 11.02 -6.32
C MET A 1 -11.20 11.72 -5.87
N ALA A 2 -11.06 12.83 -5.15
CA ALA A 2 -12.19 13.67 -4.74
C ALA A 2 -12.73 14.51 -5.91
N ILE A 3 -13.98 14.97 -5.81
CA ILE A 3 -14.66 15.76 -6.86
C ILE A 3 -13.87 17.03 -7.18
N GLU A 4 -13.41 17.76 -6.16
CA GLU A 4 -12.63 18.98 -6.33
C GLU A 4 -11.27 18.72 -6.98
N SER A 5 -10.63 17.59 -6.67
CA SER A 5 -9.36 17.20 -7.29
C SER A 5 -9.53 16.85 -8.77
N LEU A 6 -10.67 16.28 -9.16
CA LEU A 6 -10.99 16.02 -10.57
C LEU A 6 -11.24 17.31 -11.37
N LYS A 7 -11.74 18.36 -10.72
CA LYS A 7 -12.11 19.64 -11.38
C LYS A 7 -10.97 20.65 -11.40
N LEU A 8 -10.31 20.81 -10.26
CA LEU A 8 -9.34 21.88 -10.02
C LEU A 8 -7.89 21.38 -10.12
N TYR A 9 -7.68 20.06 -10.22
CA TYR A 9 -6.36 19.44 -10.19
C TYR A 9 -5.57 19.78 -8.91
N GLU A 10 -6.27 20.09 -7.83
CA GLU A 10 -5.71 20.41 -6.52
C GLU A 10 -5.81 19.20 -5.58
N CYS A 11 -4.71 18.90 -4.91
CA CYS A 11 -4.66 17.94 -3.81
C CYS A 11 -4.61 18.72 -2.50
N THR A 12 -5.54 18.43 -1.60
CA THR A 12 -5.64 19.03 -0.27
C THR A 12 -5.77 17.93 0.77
N THR A 13 -5.52 18.26 2.04
CA THR A 13 -5.77 17.31 3.15
C THR A 13 -7.22 16.78 3.15
N LYS A 14 -8.18 17.56 2.63
CA LYS A 14 -9.58 17.12 2.53
C LYS A 14 -9.83 16.19 1.34
N SER A 15 -9.08 16.33 0.24
CA SER A 15 -9.11 15.33 -0.83
C SER A 15 -8.47 14.02 -0.41
N ASP A 16 -7.46 14.07 0.48
CA ASP A 16 -6.84 12.86 1.03
C ASP A 16 -7.81 12.08 1.91
N VAL A 17 -8.66 12.79 2.68
CA VAL A 17 -9.75 12.16 3.45
C VAL A 17 -10.74 11.43 2.53
N TRP A 18 -11.08 12.00 1.37
CA TRP A 18 -11.91 11.30 0.40
C TRP A 18 -11.24 10.04 -0.13
N SER A 19 -9.96 10.14 -0.51
CA SER A 19 -9.16 9.01 -0.98
C SER A 19 -9.05 7.91 0.09
N TYR A 20 -8.94 8.28 1.37
CA TYR A 20 -8.98 7.34 2.48
C TYR A 20 -10.30 6.57 2.56
N GLY A 21 -11.44 7.22 2.32
CA GLY A 21 -12.74 6.53 2.21
C GLY A 21 -12.77 5.54 1.03
N VAL A 22 -12.19 5.90 -0.11
CA VAL A 22 -12.07 5.00 -1.28
C VAL A 22 -11.17 3.80 -0.96
N PHE A 23 -10.06 4.02 -0.25
CA PHE A 23 -9.19 2.95 0.22
C PHE A 23 -9.92 1.99 1.16
N LEU A 24 -10.71 2.50 2.11
CA LEU A 24 -11.52 1.65 2.98
C LEU A 24 -12.55 0.85 2.18
N PHE A 25 -13.17 1.45 1.16
CA PHE A 25 -14.03 0.70 0.26
C PHE A 25 -13.29 -0.47 -0.40
N GLU A 26 -12.14 -0.21 -1.03
CA GLU A 26 -11.31 -1.24 -1.69
C GLU A 26 -10.89 -2.35 -0.71
N LEU A 27 -10.55 -1.99 0.52
CA LEU A 27 -10.18 -2.94 1.56
C LEU A 27 -11.34 -3.90 1.90
N PHE A 28 -12.54 -3.35 2.12
CA PHE A 28 -13.71 -4.13 2.52
C PHE A 28 -14.46 -4.77 1.34
N SER A 29 -14.17 -4.35 0.10
CA SER A 29 -14.63 -5.01 -1.13
C SER A 29 -13.65 -6.06 -1.66
N MET A 30 -12.62 -6.41 -0.90
CA MET A 30 -11.58 -7.38 -1.29
C MET A 30 -10.87 -7.01 -2.60
N GLY A 31 -10.71 -5.70 -2.86
CA GLY A 31 -10.00 -5.16 -4.02
C GLY A 31 -10.89 -4.81 -5.22
N ASP A 32 -12.22 -4.87 -5.10
CA ASP A 32 -13.09 -4.40 -6.18
C ASP A 32 -12.92 -2.89 -6.42
N GLY A 33 -12.85 -2.52 -7.70
CA GLY A 33 -12.72 -1.14 -8.12
C GLY A 33 -13.95 -0.28 -7.78
N PRO A 34 -13.76 0.99 -7.38
CA PRO A 34 -14.86 1.89 -7.09
C PRO A 34 -15.67 2.23 -8.35
N PHE A 35 -16.99 2.41 -8.19
CA PHE A 35 -17.95 2.78 -9.24
C PHE A 35 -17.93 1.86 -10.48
N PRO A 36 -18.27 0.56 -10.33
CA PRO A 36 -18.27 -0.38 -11.45
C PRO A 36 -19.24 0.07 -12.55
N GLY A 37 -18.75 0.11 -13.79
CA GLY A 37 -19.55 0.42 -14.99
C GLY A 37 -19.74 1.91 -15.30
N ILE A 38 -19.23 2.83 -14.46
CA ILE A 38 -19.27 4.27 -14.74
C ILE A 38 -18.07 4.67 -15.60
N GLN A 39 -18.33 5.38 -16.70
CA GLN A 39 -17.25 5.88 -17.55
C GLN A 39 -16.56 7.08 -16.89
N PRO A 40 -15.24 7.27 -17.07
CA PRO A 40 -14.52 8.40 -16.48
C PRO A 40 -15.10 9.77 -16.84
N ALA A 41 -15.67 9.92 -18.05
CA ALA A 41 -16.28 11.16 -18.50
C ALA A 41 -17.52 11.56 -17.69
N ASP A 42 -18.26 10.59 -17.17
CA ASP A 42 -19.51 10.79 -16.44
C ASP A 42 -19.29 10.87 -14.92
N MET A 43 -18.06 10.61 -14.46
CA MET A 43 -17.72 10.50 -13.05
C MET A 43 -18.01 11.78 -12.25
N ILE A 44 -17.75 12.95 -12.85
CA ILE A 44 -17.99 14.24 -12.17
C ILE A 44 -19.50 14.43 -11.93
N GLU A 45 -20.32 14.27 -12.97
CA GLU A 45 -21.79 14.40 -12.87
C GLU A 45 -22.39 13.35 -11.93
N HIS A 46 -21.88 12.12 -11.99
CA HIS A 46 -22.29 11.03 -11.10
C HIS A 46 -22.05 11.37 -9.63
N LEU A 47 -20.87 11.92 -9.30
CA LEU A 47 -20.55 12.29 -7.92
C LEU A 47 -21.32 13.55 -7.46
N GLU A 48 -21.56 14.51 -8.36
CA GLU A 48 -22.33 15.73 -8.07
C GLU A 48 -23.82 15.46 -7.82
N SER A 49 -24.38 14.45 -8.48
CA SER A 49 -25.74 13.98 -8.21
C SER A 49 -25.89 13.24 -6.87
N GLY A 50 -24.79 13.10 -6.11
CA GLY A 50 -24.79 12.54 -4.77
C GLY A 50 -24.54 11.02 -4.71
N HIS A 51 -24.31 10.37 -5.86
CA HIS A 51 -24.02 8.95 -5.87
C HIS A 51 -22.65 8.65 -5.26
N ARG A 52 -22.56 7.54 -4.52
CA ARG A 52 -21.36 7.03 -3.84
C ARG A 52 -21.24 5.53 -4.08
N ASN A 53 -20.07 4.97 -3.79
CA ASN A 53 -19.90 3.52 -3.80
C ASN A 53 -20.92 2.87 -2.89
N LYS A 54 -21.52 1.77 -3.34
CA LYS A 54 -22.41 0.96 -2.52
C LYS A 54 -21.60 0.30 -1.40
N GLN A 55 -22.25 -0.02 -0.30
CA GLN A 55 -21.63 -0.80 0.78
C GLN A 55 -21.16 -2.15 0.22
N PRO A 56 -19.89 -2.54 0.45
CA PRO A 56 -19.41 -3.86 0.09
C PRO A 56 -20.12 -4.97 0.89
N ASP A 57 -20.20 -6.16 0.29
CA ASP A 57 -20.76 -7.33 0.97
C ASP A 57 -19.92 -7.68 2.21
N ASN A 58 -20.57 -7.92 3.35
CA ASN A 58 -19.96 -8.17 4.66
C ASN A 58 -19.19 -6.99 5.27
N CYS A 59 -19.31 -5.77 4.73
CA CYS A 59 -18.75 -4.57 5.37
C CYS A 59 -19.64 -4.11 6.55
N PRO A 60 -19.10 -3.96 7.78
CA PRO A 60 -19.87 -3.44 8.91
C PRO A 60 -20.46 -2.05 8.63
N ASN A 61 -21.67 -1.78 9.13
CA ASN A 61 -22.36 -0.51 8.90
C ASN A 61 -21.55 0.68 9.43
N GLU A 62 -20.88 0.50 10.57
CA GLU A 62 -20.08 1.52 11.22
C GLU A 62 -18.87 1.92 10.37
N ILE A 63 -18.25 0.95 9.69
CA ILE A 63 -17.16 1.20 8.75
C ILE A 63 -17.71 1.93 7.52
N TYR A 64 -18.85 1.49 7.00
CA TYR A 64 -19.47 2.13 5.84
C TYR A 64 -19.92 3.57 6.13
N ASP A 65 -20.42 3.86 7.32
CA ASP A 65 -20.74 5.22 7.77
C ASP A 65 -19.50 6.12 7.79
N LEU A 66 -18.35 5.57 8.21
CA LEU A 66 -17.06 6.26 8.15
C LEU A 66 -16.61 6.52 6.70
N MET A 67 -16.83 5.59 5.77
CA MET A 67 -16.63 5.82 4.33
C MET A 67 -17.53 6.95 3.81
N GLN A 68 -18.82 6.95 4.16
CA GLN A 68 -19.76 8.00 3.77
C GLN A 68 -19.38 9.38 4.34
N ALA A 69 -18.84 9.43 5.55
CA ALA A 69 -18.32 10.66 6.14
C ALA A 69 -17.10 11.20 5.37
N CYS A 70 -16.26 10.31 4.83
CA CYS A 70 -15.15 10.68 3.95
C CYS A 70 -15.64 11.27 2.61
N TRP A 71 -16.75 10.76 2.07
CA TRP A 71 -17.25 11.16 0.76
C TRP A 71 -18.27 12.30 0.76
N GLN A 72 -18.22 13.19 1.75
CA GLN A 72 -19.06 14.39 1.74
C GLN A 72 -18.69 15.30 0.57
N SER A 73 -19.69 15.79 -0.18
CA SER A 73 -19.47 16.69 -1.33
C SER A 73 -18.78 17.99 -0.90
N ASP A 74 -19.12 18.49 0.30
CA ASP A 74 -18.47 19.63 0.93
C ASP A 74 -17.20 19.17 1.66
N PRO A 75 -15.98 19.59 1.23
CA PRO A 75 -14.74 19.24 1.91
C PRO A 75 -14.68 19.67 3.37
N GLY A 76 -15.39 20.73 3.75
CA GLY A 76 -15.44 21.23 5.12
C GLY A 76 -16.18 20.28 6.08
N LYS A 77 -17.10 19.46 5.57
CA LYS A 77 -17.86 18.48 6.36
C LYS A 77 -17.14 17.15 6.54
N ARG A 78 -16.07 16.91 5.78
CA ARG A 78 -15.26 15.70 5.90
C ARG A 78 -14.50 15.73 7.23
N PRO A 79 -14.40 14.59 7.95
CA PRO A 79 -13.69 14.53 9.22
C PRO A 79 -12.19 14.85 9.06
N SER A 80 -11.51 15.07 10.18
CA SER A 80 -10.05 15.12 10.21
C SER A 80 -9.49 13.70 10.33
N PHE A 81 -8.23 13.49 9.94
CA PHE A 81 -7.56 12.21 10.17
C PHE A 81 -7.49 11.82 11.65
N SER A 82 -7.38 12.80 12.55
CA SER A 82 -7.45 12.53 14.00
C SER A 82 -8.79 11.92 14.38
N GLN A 83 -9.89 12.47 13.87
CA GLN A 83 -11.25 11.96 14.13
C GLN A 83 -11.44 10.58 13.50
N LEU A 84 -11.06 10.40 12.23
CA LEU A 84 -11.12 9.11 11.53
C LEU A 84 -10.34 8.02 12.28
N SER A 85 -9.14 8.34 12.77
CA SER A 85 -8.34 7.40 13.55
C SER A 85 -9.00 7.02 14.87
N ALA A 86 -9.70 7.96 15.52
CA ALA A 86 -10.40 7.71 16.77
C ALA A 86 -11.64 6.85 16.55
N ASP A 87 -12.41 7.16 15.51
CA ASP A 87 -13.63 6.44 15.14
C ASP A 87 -13.31 5.02 14.69
N LEU A 88 -12.33 4.85 13.80
CA LEU A 88 -11.90 3.52 13.37
C LEU A 88 -11.34 2.69 14.54
N ARG A 89 -10.57 3.31 15.44
CA ARG A 89 -10.12 2.62 16.67
C ARG A 89 -11.28 2.26 17.60
N ALA A 90 -12.35 3.05 17.65
CA ALA A 90 -13.52 2.73 18.45
C ALA A 90 -14.28 1.55 17.83
N ILE A 91 -14.51 1.57 16.51
CA ILE A 91 -15.17 0.50 15.76
C ILE A 91 -14.41 -0.83 15.90
N LEU A 92 -13.08 -0.80 15.76
CA LEU A 92 -12.22 -1.99 15.90
C LEU A 92 -12.06 -2.47 17.36
N LYS A 93 -12.51 -1.69 18.35
CA LYS A 93 -12.54 -2.09 19.77
C LYS A 93 -13.89 -2.63 20.22
N VAL A 94 -14.92 -2.59 19.38
CA VAL A 94 -16.21 -3.24 19.66
C VAL A 94 -15.99 -4.75 19.48
N ASP A 95 -15.90 -5.44 20.61
CA ASP A 95 -15.83 -6.89 20.84
C ASP A 95 -15.70 -7.82 19.61
N ASP A 96 -14.50 -8.35 19.38
CA ASP A 96 -14.34 -9.79 19.19
C ASP A 96 -12.89 -10.20 19.49
N GLU A 97 -12.71 -11.18 20.38
CA GLU A 97 -11.45 -11.90 20.53
C GLU A 97 -11.07 -12.67 19.24
N ASN A 98 -11.94 -12.66 18.21
CA ASN A 98 -11.70 -13.15 16.86
C ASN A 98 -11.57 -12.06 15.76
N ASN A 99 -11.50 -10.76 16.07
CA ASN A 99 -11.39 -9.76 15.00
C ASN A 99 -9.94 -9.64 14.49
N GLY A 100 -9.54 -10.59 13.63
CA GLY A 100 -8.22 -10.69 13.01
C GLY A 100 -7.92 -9.63 11.94
N TYR A 101 -8.71 -8.55 11.84
CA TYR A 101 -8.71 -7.72 10.65
C TYR A 101 -7.97 -6.40 10.71
N LEU A 102 -7.62 -5.81 11.86
CA LEU A 102 -6.71 -4.64 11.93
C LEU A 102 -6.44 -4.22 13.38
N ASN A 103 -5.27 -4.54 13.93
CA ASN A 103 -4.84 -4.06 15.25
C ASN A 103 -4.04 -2.74 15.12
N MET A 104 -4.72 -1.61 14.99
CA MET A 104 -4.09 -0.27 14.90
C MET A 104 -3.91 0.40 16.26
N ARG A 105 -3.28 -0.28 17.23
CA ARG A 105 -3.06 0.26 18.58
C ARG A 105 -1.83 1.15 18.75
N ASN A 106 -0.83 1.11 17.87
CA ASN A 106 0.41 1.88 18.04
C ASN A 106 0.75 2.73 16.80
N ALA A 107 1.32 3.93 17.00
CA ALA A 107 1.75 4.86 15.96
C ALA A 107 3.05 4.44 15.22
N ASP A 108 3.50 3.20 15.44
CA ASP A 108 4.77 2.65 14.95
C ASP A 108 4.59 1.73 13.72
N TYR A 109 3.38 1.70 13.13
CA TYR A 109 3.08 0.88 11.97
C TYR A 109 2.99 1.73 10.70
N ALA A 110 3.78 1.38 9.70
CA ALA A 110 3.66 1.90 8.35
C ALA A 110 2.81 0.92 7.51
N TYR A 111 1.84 1.47 6.76
CA TYR A 111 1.00 0.73 5.84
C TYR A 111 1.28 1.20 4.41
N VAL A 112 1.37 0.25 3.47
CA VAL A 112 1.42 0.58 2.04
C VAL A 112 0.02 1.00 1.59
N GLY A 113 -0.07 2.11 0.87
CA GLY A 113 -1.32 2.65 0.33
C GLY A 113 -1.16 3.14 -1.10
N ASP A 114 -2.21 3.79 -1.62
CA ASP A 114 -2.31 4.28 -3.00
C ASP A 114 -2.18 3.18 -4.07
N PHE A 115 -3.13 2.24 -4.05
CA PHE A 115 -3.23 1.16 -5.03
C PHE A 115 -3.83 1.63 -6.38
N GLY A 116 -4.01 2.94 -6.61
CA GLY A 116 -4.63 3.48 -7.83
C GLY A 116 -3.87 3.15 -9.13
N LEU A 117 -2.62 2.70 -9.00
CA LEU A 117 -1.74 2.24 -10.09
C LEU A 117 -1.49 0.73 -10.07
N CYS A 118 -2.03 0.00 -9.08
CA CYS A 118 -1.86 -1.44 -8.94
C CYS A 118 -2.75 -2.22 -9.92
N ARG A 119 -2.24 -3.36 -10.40
CA ARG A 119 -2.92 -4.27 -11.33
C ARG A 119 -2.67 -5.71 -10.91
N HIS A 120 -3.56 -6.62 -11.32
CA HIS A 120 -3.30 -8.05 -11.18
C HIS A 120 -2.11 -8.46 -12.05
N LEU A 121 -1.27 -9.38 -11.55
CA LEU A 121 -0.05 -9.88 -12.22
C LEU A 121 -0.25 -10.39 -13.67
N ASN A 122 -1.48 -10.69 -14.07
CA ASN A 122 -1.81 -11.21 -15.39
C ASN A 122 -2.04 -10.13 -16.46
N GLU A 123 -2.06 -8.84 -16.07
CA GLU A 123 -2.25 -7.69 -16.98
C GLU A 123 -0.94 -6.90 -17.09
N ALA A 124 0.07 -7.49 -17.73
CA ALA A 124 1.43 -6.98 -17.76
C ALA A 124 1.67 -5.72 -18.62
N LEU A 125 0.63 -5.15 -19.27
CA LEU A 125 0.78 -4.04 -20.21
C LEU A 125 0.14 -2.76 -19.68
N TYR A 126 0.99 -1.82 -19.24
CA TYR A 126 0.59 -0.45 -19.00
C TYR A 126 0.20 0.20 -20.34
N THR A 127 -1.10 0.39 -20.60
CA THR A 127 -1.58 1.29 -21.65
C THR A 127 -2.20 2.53 -21.01
N THR A 128 -1.36 3.40 -20.46
CA THR A 128 -1.86 4.66 -19.88
C THR A 128 -2.23 5.66 -20.96
N ARG A 129 -3.54 5.77 -21.21
CA ARG A 129 -4.12 7.03 -21.70
C ARG A 129 -4.17 8.02 -20.53
N GLY A 130 -3.10 8.78 -20.29
CA GLY A 130 -3.18 10.11 -19.66
C GLY A 130 -2.94 10.29 -18.15
N GLY A 131 -2.33 9.34 -17.42
CA GLY A 131 -1.97 9.52 -16.00
C GLY A 131 -0.52 9.99 -15.77
N ARG A 132 -0.25 10.75 -14.68
CA ARG A 132 1.13 11.08 -14.24
C ARG A 132 1.77 9.84 -13.61
N LEU A 133 2.84 9.32 -14.21
CA LEU A 133 3.59 8.18 -13.68
C LEU A 133 4.70 8.64 -12.72
N PRO A 134 5.03 7.87 -11.67
CA PRO A 134 6.14 8.17 -10.78
C PRO A 134 7.48 7.76 -11.43
N ILE A 135 7.86 8.43 -12.52
CA ILE A 135 8.99 8.07 -13.40
C ILE A 135 10.28 7.77 -12.64
N LYS A 136 10.59 8.52 -11.56
CA LYS A 136 11.83 8.35 -10.79
C LYS A 136 11.84 7.12 -9.86
N TRP A 137 10.68 6.52 -9.61
CA TRP A 137 10.53 5.29 -8.81
C TRP A 137 10.48 4.05 -9.70
N MET A 138 10.23 4.22 -11.00
CA MET A 138 10.03 3.10 -11.92
C MET A 138 11.34 2.40 -12.28
N ALA A 139 11.26 1.08 -12.41
CA ALA A 139 12.34 0.27 -12.95
C ALA A 139 12.54 0.56 -14.45
N ILE A 140 13.76 0.31 -14.95
CA ILE A 140 14.10 0.60 -16.35
C ILE A 140 13.22 -0.16 -17.35
N GLU A 141 12.87 -1.42 -17.07
CA GLU A 141 11.95 -2.21 -17.90
C GLU A 141 10.54 -1.62 -17.90
N SER A 142 10.09 -1.07 -16.76
CA SER A 142 8.80 -0.40 -16.67
C SER A 142 8.79 0.93 -17.43
N LEU A 143 9.93 1.63 -17.49
CA LEU A 143 10.08 2.86 -18.28
C LEU A 143 10.13 2.60 -19.79
N LYS A 144 10.78 1.51 -20.22
CA LYS A 144 11.00 1.20 -21.64
C LYS A 144 9.86 0.40 -22.27
N LEU A 145 9.41 -0.62 -21.56
CA LEU A 145 8.51 -1.66 -22.07
C LEU A 145 7.13 -1.59 -21.42
N TYR A 146 6.92 -0.68 -20.46
CA TYR A 146 5.67 -0.60 -19.69
C TYR A 146 5.34 -1.92 -18.97
N GLU A 147 6.37 -2.70 -18.65
CA GLU A 147 6.26 -3.97 -17.94
C GLU A 147 6.37 -3.73 -16.43
N CYS A 148 5.32 -4.08 -15.70
CA CYS A 148 5.30 -4.05 -14.24
C CYS A 148 5.23 -5.47 -13.70
N THR A 149 6.12 -5.80 -12.77
CA THR A 149 6.26 -7.12 -12.15
C THR A 149 6.60 -6.96 -10.67
N THR A 150 6.56 -8.04 -9.90
CA THR A 150 7.09 -8.04 -8.53
C THR A 150 8.55 -7.57 -8.46
N LYS A 151 9.33 -7.72 -9.54
CA LYS A 151 10.72 -7.25 -9.59
C LYS A 151 10.84 -5.76 -9.88
N SER A 152 9.89 -5.15 -10.58
CA SER A 152 9.83 -3.68 -10.68
C SER A 152 9.37 -3.05 -9.37
N ASP A 153 8.54 -3.75 -8.59
CA ASP A 153 8.17 -3.31 -7.24
C ASP A 153 9.38 -3.35 -6.29
N VAL A 154 10.24 -4.37 -6.40
CA VAL A 154 11.51 -4.43 -5.65
C VAL A 154 12.42 -3.24 -5.98
N TRP A 155 12.47 -2.80 -7.24
CA TRP A 155 13.20 -1.58 -7.61
C TRP A 155 12.62 -0.35 -6.91
N SER A 156 11.30 -0.19 -6.98
CA SER A 156 10.57 0.91 -6.35
C SER A 156 10.77 0.93 -4.84
N TYR A 157 10.82 -0.25 -4.21
CA TYR A 157 11.16 -0.41 -2.80
C TYR A 157 12.57 0.07 -2.46
N GLY A 158 13.56 -0.17 -3.33
CA GLY A 158 14.90 0.41 -3.17
C GLY A 158 14.88 1.93 -3.20
N VAL A 159 14.07 2.54 -4.09
CA VAL A 159 13.89 4.01 -4.14
C VAL A 159 13.19 4.52 -2.87
N PHE A 160 12.20 3.81 -2.37
CA PHE A 160 11.55 4.12 -1.09
C PHE A 160 12.54 4.08 0.08
N LEU A 161 13.43 3.09 0.14
CA LEU A 161 14.49 3.04 1.16
C LEU A 161 15.43 4.24 1.05
N PHE A 162 15.77 4.68 -0.17
CA PHE A 162 16.54 5.91 -0.35
C PHE A 162 15.83 7.10 0.29
N GLU A 163 14.54 7.32 0.00
CA GLU A 163 13.76 8.42 0.58
C GLU A 163 13.67 8.32 2.10
N LEU A 164 13.50 7.11 2.63
CA LEU A 164 13.42 6.88 4.07
C LEU A 164 14.71 7.31 4.77
N PHE A 165 15.86 6.90 4.23
CA PHE A 165 17.17 7.18 4.84
C PHE A 165 17.75 8.54 4.47
N SER A 166 17.19 9.23 3.47
CA SER A 166 17.47 10.63 3.16
C SER A 166 16.56 11.61 3.88
N MET A 167 15.68 11.14 4.78
CA MET A 167 14.69 11.96 5.48
C MET A 167 13.70 12.67 4.54
N GLY A 168 13.35 12.02 3.43
CA GLY A 168 12.34 12.48 2.48
C GLY A 168 12.90 13.28 1.29
N ASP A 169 14.21 13.25 1.03
CA ASP A 169 14.74 13.86 -0.18
C ASP A 169 14.25 13.14 -1.44
N GLY A 170 13.92 13.93 -2.46
CA GLY A 170 13.46 13.39 -3.73
C GLY A 170 14.54 12.58 -4.45
N PRO A 171 14.18 11.43 -5.06
CA PRO A 171 15.14 10.60 -5.77
C PRO A 171 15.69 11.31 -7.02
N PHE A 172 16.92 10.97 -7.38
CA PHE A 172 17.67 11.49 -8.52
C PHE A 172 17.59 13.03 -8.61
N PRO A 173 18.17 13.77 -7.64
CA PRO A 173 18.10 15.22 -7.62
C PRO A 173 18.76 15.82 -8.88
N GLY A 174 18.08 16.79 -9.50
CA GLY A 174 18.56 17.46 -10.71
C GLY A 174 18.36 16.70 -12.03
N ILE A 175 17.94 15.43 -11.99
CA ILE A 175 17.65 14.65 -13.21
C ILE A 175 16.20 14.85 -13.64
N GLN A 176 15.98 15.18 -14.92
CA GLN A 176 14.65 15.32 -15.48
C GLN A 176 14.04 13.94 -15.79
N PRO A 177 12.71 13.77 -15.68
CA PRO A 177 12.05 12.50 -16.00
C PRO A 177 12.37 11.95 -17.40
N ALA A 178 12.54 12.84 -18.39
CA ALA A 178 12.88 12.46 -19.77
C ALA A 178 14.26 11.80 -19.90
N ASP A 179 15.20 12.15 -19.03
CA ASP A 179 16.60 11.70 -19.10
C ASP A 179 16.85 10.44 -18.25
N MET A 180 15.84 9.98 -17.50
CA MET A 180 15.98 8.88 -16.54
C MET A 180 16.44 7.57 -17.19
N ILE A 181 15.97 7.27 -18.41
CA ILE A 181 16.33 6.03 -19.11
C ILE A 181 17.84 6.02 -19.38
N GLU A 182 18.37 7.05 -20.05
CA GLU A 182 19.79 7.16 -20.39
C GLU A 182 20.67 7.19 -19.13
N HIS A 183 20.21 7.91 -18.10
CA HIS A 183 20.91 8.00 -16.82
C HIS A 183 21.07 6.63 -16.16
N LEU A 184 20.01 5.82 -16.11
CA LEU A 184 20.02 4.49 -15.48
C LEU A 184 20.81 3.46 -16.31
N GLU A 185 20.76 3.53 -17.65
CA GLU A 185 21.54 2.67 -18.54
C GLU A 185 23.04 2.90 -18.43
N SER A 186 23.43 4.15 -18.16
CA SER A 186 24.82 4.52 -17.88
C SER A 186 25.32 3.99 -16.53
N GLY A 187 24.49 3.28 -15.77
CA GLY A 187 24.82 2.68 -14.49
C GLY A 187 24.66 3.60 -13.29
N HIS A 188 24.19 4.83 -13.48
CA HIS A 188 23.99 5.76 -12.36
C HIS A 188 22.82 5.31 -11.47
N ARG A 189 22.97 5.53 -10.16
CA ARG A 189 21.99 5.24 -9.12
C ARG A 189 21.92 6.39 -8.13
N ASN A 190 20.92 6.39 -7.26
CA ASN A 190 20.91 7.32 -6.13
C ASN A 190 22.19 7.13 -5.30
N LYS A 191 22.78 8.26 -4.90
CA LYS A 191 23.92 8.26 -3.99
C LYS A 191 23.46 7.81 -2.61
N GLN A 192 24.38 7.24 -1.84
CA GLN A 192 24.11 6.92 -0.44
C GLN A 192 23.73 8.20 0.32
N PRO A 193 22.58 8.23 1.02
CA PRO A 193 22.23 9.36 1.87
C PRO A 193 23.21 9.55 3.03
N ASP A 194 23.29 10.78 3.52
CA ASP A 194 24.09 11.11 4.71
C ASP A 194 23.55 10.34 5.93
N ASN A 195 24.44 9.66 6.64
CA ASN A 195 24.13 8.80 7.80
C ASN A 195 23.35 7.50 7.50
N CYS A 196 23.21 7.12 6.22
CA CYS A 196 22.67 5.81 5.85
C CYS A 196 23.71 4.70 6.10
N PRO A 197 23.42 3.65 6.88
CA PRO A 197 24.33 2.52 7.06
C PRO A 197 24.69 1.83 5.74
N ASN A 198 25.92 1.34 5.63
CA ASN A 198 26.41 0.71 4.39
C ASN A 198 25.58 -0.53 4.05
N GLU A 199 25.17 -1.30 5.04
CA GLU A 199 24.37 -2.52 4.89
C GLU A 199 23.00 -2.22 4.29
N ILE A 200 22.40 -1.08 4.66
CA ILE A 200 21.15 -0.61 4.08
C ILE A 200 21.39 -0.16 2.64
N TYR A 201 22.47 0.59 2.38
CA TYR A 201 22.77 1.04 1.03
C TYR A 201 23.10 -0.12 0.07
N ASP A 202 23.79 -1.15 0.54
CA ASP A 202 24.04 -2.38 -0.22
C ASP A 202 22.72 -3.07 -0.60
N LEU A 203 21.75 -3.10 0.33
CA LEU A 203 20.41 -3.60 0.07
C LEU A 203 19.67 -2.76 -0.97
N MET A 204 19.80 -1.42 -0.94
CA MET A 204 19.28 -0.55 -2.01
C MET A 204 19.93 -0.86 -3.36
N GLN A 205 21.26 -1.04 -3.42
CA GLN A 205 21.96 -1.39 -4.65
C GLN A 205 21.55 -2.77 -5.21
N ALA A 206 21.25 -3.73 -4.34
CA ALA A 206 20.71 -5.03 -4.74
C ALA A 206 19.30 -4.89 -5.38
N CYS A 207 18.48 -3.96 -4.90
CA CYS A 207 17.19 -3.64 -5.52
C CYS A 207 17.36 -3.00 -6.92
N TRP A 208 18.41 -2.22 -7.14
CA TRP A 208 18.61 -1.46 -8.40
C TRP A 208 19.46 -2.16 -9.47
N GLN A 209 19.50 -3.49 -9.45
CA GLN A 209 20.13 -4.28 -10.52
C GLN A 209 19.37 -4.08 -11.84
N LEU A 210 20.11 -3.88 -12.94
CA LEU A 210 19.51 -3.74 -14.28
C LEU A 210 18.72 -4.98 -14.68
N ASP A 211 19.28 -6.16 -14.44
CA ASP A 211 18.60 -7.44 -14.67
C ASP A 211 17.59 -7.72 -13.53
N PRO A 212 16.27 -7.74 -13.80
CA PRO A 212 15.25 -7.98 -12.76
C PRO A 212 15.43 -9.30 -12.02
N ARG A 213 16.04 -10.31 -12.65
CA ARG A 213 16.27 -11.64 -12.06
C ARG A 213 17.35 -11.62 -10.98
N LYS A 214 18.26 -10.64 -11.03
CA LYS A 214 19.32 -10.45 -10.04
C LYS A 214 18.85 -9.69 -8.80
N ARG A 215 17.70 -9.03 -8.89
CA ARG A 215 17.11 -8.33 -7.73
C ARG A 215 16.62 -9.37 -6.72
N PRO A 216 16.71 -9.10 -5.41
CA PRO A 216 16.18 -9.99 -4.39
C PRO A 216 14.65 -10.11 -4.49
N SER A 217 14.08 -11.07 -3.78
CA SER A 217 12.63 -11.14 -3.52
C SER A 217 12.29 -10.36 -2.26
N PHE A 218 11.03 -9.95 -2.11
CA PHE A 218 10.57 -9.31 -0.86
C PHE A 218 10.80 -10.19 0.38
N SER A 219 10.71 -11.52 0.25
CA SER A 219 11.02 -12.44 1.35
C SER A 219 12.49 -12.36 1.76
N GLN A 220 13.41 -12.24 0.80
CA GLN A 220 14.84 -12.05 1.06
C GLN A 220 15.09 -10.67 1.69
N LEU A 221 14.54 -9.60 1.09
CA LEU A 221 14.66 -8.24 1.62
C LEU A 221 14.17 -8.12 3.07
N SER A 222 13.04 -8.75 3.39
CA SER A 222 12.50 -8.80 4.76
C SER A 222 13.44 -9.53 5.72
N ALA A 223 14.04 -10.64 5.29
CA ALA A 223 15.00 -11.38 6.10
C ALA A 223 16.30 -10.57 6.33
N ASP A 224 16.84 -9.97 5.28
CA ASP A 224 18.07 -9.17 5.31
C ASP A 224 17.88 -7.93 6.18
N LEU A 225 16.78 -7.19 6.00
CA LEU A 225 16.47 -6.02 6.81
C LEU A 225 16.28 -6.40 8.29
N ARG A 226 15.60 -7.51 8.58
CA ARG A 226 15.50 -8.01 9.97
C ARG A 226 16.86 -8.38 10.56
N ALA A 227 17.78 -8.91 9.76
CA ALA A 227 19.13 -9.22 10.22
C ALA A 227 19.92 -7.95 10.54
N ILE A 228 19.85 -6.94 9.66
CA ILE A 228 20.49 -5.63 9.86
C ILE A 228 19.94 -4.94 11.12
N LEU A 229 18.62 -4.96 11.32
CA LEU A 229 17.96 -4.34 12.47
C LEU A 229 18.14 -5.11 13.79
N LYS A 230 18.52 -6.39 13.74
CA LYS A 230 18.81 -7.20 14.94
C LYS A 230 20.22 -7.01 15.48
N VAL A 231 21.05 -6.22 14.80
CA VAL A 231 22.36 -5.80 15.33
C VAL A 231 22.07 -4.79 16.45
N ASP A 232 21.91 -5.32 17.67
CA ASP A 232 21.87 -4.60 18.95
C ASP A 232 23.23 -3.90 19.13
N ASP A 233 23.38 -2.75 18.48
CA ASP A 233 24.37 -1.76 18.86
C ASP A 233 23.60 -0.63 19.55
N GLU A 234 23.93 -0.37 20.81
CA GLU A 234 23.37 0.72 21.61
C GLU A 234 23.58 2.10 20.94
N ASN A 235 24.39 2.16 19.86
CA ASN A 235 24.60 3.32 19.00
C ASN A 235 23.67 3.46 17.78
N ASN A 236 22.88 2.44 17.38
CA ASN A 236 22.00 2.53 16.21
C ASN A 236 20.65 3.16 16.58
N GLY A 237 20.68 4.46 16.89
CA GLY A 237 19.54 5.27 17.32
C GLY A 237 18.45 5.55 16.27
N TYR A 238 18.34 4.77 15.18
CA TYR A 238 17.38 5.04 14.12
C TYR A 238 16.02 4.38 14.34
N LEU A 239 15.95 3.23 15.02
CA LEU A 239 14.68 2.56 15.36
C LEU A 239 14.84 1.78 16.67
N ASN A 240 14.49 2.38 17.80
CA ASN A 240 14.47 1.68 19.09
C ASN A 240 13.23 0.78 19.18
N MET A 241 13.24 -0.36 18.52
CA MET A 241 12.19 -1.38 18.64
C MET A 241 12.38 -2.20 19.91
N ARG A 242 12.23 -1.57 21.07
CA ARG A 242 12.55 -2.15 22.39
C ARG A 242 11.57 -3.22 22.90
N ASN A 243 10.74 -3.82 22.05
CA ASN A 243 9.88 -4.93 22.44
C ASN A 243 10.06 -6.11 21.47
N ALA A 244 10.92 -7.05 21.88
CA ALA A 244 11.22 -8.29 21.18
C ALA A 244 10.04 -9.29 21.08
N ASP A 245 8.86 -8.94 21.60
CA ASP A 245 7.67 -9.82 21.58
C ASP A 245 6.91 -9.79 20.24
N TYR A 246 7.21 -8.85 19.33
CA TYR A 246 6.38 -8.62 18.13
C TYR A 246 6.82 -9.36 16.86
N ALA A 247 7.94 -10.08 16.88
CA ALA A 247 8.38 -10.85 15.70
C ALA A 247 7.74 -12.25 15.58
N TYR A 248 6.95 -12.68 16.58
CA TYR A 248 6.50 -14.08 16.71
C TYR A 248 5.02 -14.33 16.35
N ILE A 249 4.30 -13.33 15.86
CA ILE A 249 2.85 -13.45 15.62
C ILE A 249 2.54 -14.00 14.21
N GLY A 250 3.32 -13.61 13.18
CA GLY A 250 2.99 -13.94 11.79
C GLY A 250 3.10 -15.42 11.37
N ILE A 251 3.90 -16.25 12.05
CA ILE A 251 4.09 -17.66 11.63
C ILE A 251 3.12 -18.61 12.34
N ASN A 252 2.81 -18.35 13.62
CA ASN A 252 1.91 -19.21 14.40
C ASN A 252 0.45 -19.01 14.01
N GLU A 253 0.08 -17.81 13.57
CA GLU A 253 -1.27 -17.49 13.13
C GLU A 253 -1.58 -18.12 11.75
N ILE A 254 -0.62 -18.10 10.82
CA ILE A 254 -0.73 -18.82 9.53
C ILE A 254 -0.80 -20.34 9.75
N LYS A 255 -0.02 -20.90 10.68
CA LYS A 255 -0.12 -22.33 11.03
C LYS A 255 -1.47 -22.68 11.65
N ARG A 256 -2.00 -21.84 12.55
CA ARG A 256 -3.35 -22.03 13.11
C ARG A 256 -4.43 -22.00 12.04
N ILE A 257 -4.37 -21.05 11.11
CA ILE A 257 -5.34 -20.93 10.01
C ILE A 257 -5.26 -22.16 9.09
N ALA A 258 -4.05 -22.65 8.76
CA ALA A 258 -3.85 -23.86 7.97
C ALA A 258 -4.38 -25.14 8.66
N GLU A 259 -4.25 -25.24 10.00
CA GLU A 259 -4.76 -26.37 10.78
C GLU A 259 -6.29 -26.35 10.92
N HIS A 260 -6.93 -25.16 10.92
CA HIS A 260 -8.39 -25.02 10.94
C HIS A 260 -9.01 -25.31 9.57
N SER A 261 -8.37 -24.91 8.47
CA SER A 261 -8.81 -25.30 7.12
C SER A 261 -8.72 -26.81 6.86
N SER A 262 -7.84 -27.53 7.57
CA SER A 262 -7.70 -28.99 7.43
C SER A 262 -8.75 -29.80 8.20
N LYS A 263 -9.55 -29.18 9.07
CA LYS A 263 -10.55 -29.87 9.92
C LYS A 263 -12.00 -29.73 9.43
N THR A 264 -12.23 -28.98 8.35
CA THR A 264 -13.57 -28.84 7.77
C THR A 264 -13.75 -29.81 6.60
N SER A 265 -13.61 -31.10 6.87
CA SER A 265 -14.16 -32.15 6.00
C SER A 265 -15.53 -32.52 6.57
N ILE A 266 -16.58 -32.18 5.83
CA ILE A 266 -17.97 -32.56 6.08
C ILE A 266 -18.01 -34.07 6.34
N SER A 267 -18.56 -34.50 7.48
CA SER A 267 -18.80 -35.92 7.74
C SER A 267 -20.03 -36.38 6.96
N ASP A 268 -19.95 -37.58 6.38
CA ASP A 268 -21.00 -38.21 5.56
C ASP A 268 -22.36 -38.39 6.29
N ASP A 269 -22.43 -38.12 7.60
CA ASP A 269 -23.66 -38.21 8.40
C ASP A 269 -24.61 -37.01 8.19
N ASP A 270 -24.13 -35.85 7.72
CA ASP A 270 -24.97 -34.65 7.50
C ASP A 270 -25.75 -34.66 6.17
N ILE A 271 -25.53 -35.65 5.30
CA ILE A 271 -26.22 -35.78 4.00
C ILE A 271 -27.52 -36.62 4.11
N ALA A 272 -27.80 -37.23 5.25
CA ALA A 272 -28.97 -38.12 5.42
C ALA A 272 -30.29 -37.41 5.82
N GLU A 273 -30.27 -36.12 6.20
CA GLU A 273 -31.50 -35.38 6.58
C GLU A 273 -32.13 -34.54 5.45
N LEU A 274 -31.66 -34.71 4.20
CA LEU A 274 -32.22 -34.02 3.03
C LEU A 274 -32.84 -34.94 1.96
N ASN A 275 -33.26 -36.15 2.32
CA ASN A 275 -34.12 -36.99 1.46
C ASN A 275 -35.40 -37.44 2.16
#